data_AF-A0A356BAU4-F1
#
_entry.id   AF-A0A356BAU4-F1
#
_cell.length_a   1.000
_cell.length_b   1.000
_cell.length_c   1.000
_cell.angle_alpha   90.00
_cell.angle_beta   90.00
_cell.angle_gamma   90.00
#
_symmetry.space_group_name_H-M   'P 1'
#
loop_
_entity.id
_entity.type
_entity.pdbx_description
1 polymer ?
#
loop_
_entity_poly.entity_id
_entity_poly.type
_entity_poly.pdbx_seq_one_letter_code
_entity_poly.pdbx_strand_id
1 'polypeptide(L)'
;ARVDGQVTAGTAVNLGDLSLMPIATPGHTPGALSWQWRSCEAGQCQVLVYADSLSPVSSDSYRFSEHLSYLNAYRAGLNKLAKLDCQVLLTPHPSASNMRTRLQSSDGLSDPQGCVSYADAVTGLLEQRLTKEKTSADK
;
A
#
# COMPACT_ATOMS: atom_id res chain seq x y z
N ALA A 1 -10.04 15.56 -21.47
CA ALA A 1 -10.66 14.96 -20.26
C ALA A 1 -10.99 16.09 -19.29
N ARG A 2 -12.18 16.07 -18.67
CA ARG A 2 -12.52 17.00 -17.57
C ARG A 2 -12.10 16.33 -16.26
N VAL A 3 -11.39 17.06 -15.40
CA VAL A 3 -11.01 16.60 -14.06
C VAL A 3 -12.09 17.05 -13.10
N ASP A 4 -12.68 16.12 -12.35
CA ASP A 4 -13.78 16.41 -11.42
C ASP A 4 -13.29 16.99 -10.08
N GLY A 5 -12.03 16.73 -9.69
CA GLY A 5 -11.43 17.32 -8.50
C GLY A 5 -10.16 16.61 -8.02
N GLN A 6 -9.61 17.11 -6.90
CA GLN A 6 -8.51 16.47 -6.18
C GLN A 6 -9.06 15.46 -5.18
N VAL A 7 -8.39 14.30 -5.05
CA VAL A 7 -8.68 13.32 -3.99
C VAL A 7 -7.88 13.69 -2.74
N THR A 8 -8.58 13.82 -1.61
CA THR A 8 -7.96 14.10 -0.30
C THR A 8 -8.06 12.87 0.59
N ALA A 9 -6.92 12.37 1.07
CA ALA A 9 -6.88 11.22 1.97
C ALA A 9 -7.76 11.46 3.22
N GLY A 10 -8.49 10.43 3.65
CA GLY A 10 -9.45 10.53 4.75
C GLY A 10 -10.82 11.09 4.35
N THR A 11 -10.98 11.60 3.12
CA THR A 11 -12.28 12.02 2.58
C THR A 11 -12.77 10.96 1.60
N ALA A 12 -13.85 10.26 1.94
CA ALA A 12 -14.38 9.21 1.10
C ALA A 12 -14.85 9.75 -0.27
N VAL A 13 -14.59 8.97 -1.32
CA VAL A 13 -15.17 9.16 -2.64
C VAL A 13 -16.41 8.29 -2.73
N ASN A 14 -17.57 8.91 -2.97
CA ASN A 14 -18.86 8.22 -3.01
C ASN A 14 -19.41 8.15 -4.44
N LEU A 15 -19.95 7.00 -4.82
CA LEU A 15 -20.65 6.79 -6.09
C LEU A 15 -21.84 5.85 -5.87
N GLY A 16 -23.05 6.43 -5.81
CA GLY A 16 -24.23 5.68 -5.37
C GLY A 16 -24.00 5.13 -3.96
N ASP A 17 -24.17 3.81 -3.80
CA ASP A 17 -23.96 3.12 -2.52
C ASP A 17 -22.48 2.73 -2.27
N LEU A 18 -21.57 3.02 -3.22
CA LEU A 18 -20.15 2.78 -3.06
C LEU A 18 -19.51 3.92 -2.27
N SER A 19 -18.71 3.57 -1.26
CA SER A 19 -17.87 4.50 -0.51
C SER A 19 -16.45 3.96 -0.43
N LEU A 20 -15.52 4.66 -1.07
CA LEU A 20 -14.10 4.29 -1.14
C LEU A 20 -13.30 5.30 -0.32
N MET A 21 -12.60 4.82 0.71
CA MET A 21 -11.77 5.64 1.57
C MET A 21 -10.33 5.69 1.03
N PRO A 22 -9.84 6.86 0.58
CA PRO A 22 -8.44 7.03 0.22
C PRO A 22 -7.54 7.13 1.45
N ILE A 23 -6.44 6.39 1.44
CA ILE A 23 -5.41 6.39 2.48
C ILE A 23 -4.08 6.82 1.86
N ALA A 24 -3.57 7.98 2.28
CA ALA A 24 -2.22 8.41 1.91
C ALA A 24 -1.19 7.38 2.40
N THR A 25 -0.43 6.82 1.46
CA THR A 25 0.66 5.86 1.70
C THR A 25 1.87 6.26 0.85
N PRO A 26 2.45 7.47 1.09
CA PRO A 26 3.60 7.92 0.32
C PRO A 26 4.79 6.96 0.50
N GLY A 27 5.68 6.90 -0.48
CA GLY A 27 6.91 6.13 -0.37
C GLY A 27 7.50 5.76 -1.72
N HIS A 28 6.78 4.92 -2.46
CA HIS A 28 7.13 4.64 -3.85
C HIS A 28 6.98 5.89 -4.73
N THR A 29 5.93 6.67 -4.48
CA THR A 29 5.76 8.02 -5.04
C THR A 29 5.21 8.98 -3.97
N PRO A 30 5.35 10.31 -4.13
CA PRO A 30 4.77 11.27 -3.18
C PRO A 30 3.25 11.25 -3.13
N GLY A 31 2.59 10.94 -4.26
CA GLY A 31 1.14 10.91 -4.40
C GLY A 31 0.51 9.53 -4.21
N ALA A 32 1.28 8.54 -3.75
CA ALA A 32 0.82 7.16 -3.58
C ALA A 32 -0.39 7.08 -2.63
N LEU A 33 -1.40 6.34 -3.08
CA LEU A 33 -2.71 6.22 -2.42
C LEU A 33 -3.15 4.77 -2.40
N SER A 34 -3.37 4.26 -1.19
CA SER A 34 -4.10 3.02 -0.97
C SER A 34 -5.60 3.31 -0.82
N TRP A 35 -6.44 2.32 -1.07
CA TRP A 35 -7.89 2.46 -0.98
C TRP A 35 -8.50 1.37 -0.12
N GLN A 36 -9.49 1.74 0.70
CA GLN A 36 -10.26 0.79 1.52
C GLN A 36 -11.74 0.94 1.22
N TRP A 37 -12.45 -0.17 1.10
CA TRP A 37 -13.92 -0.18 0.98
C TRP A 37 -14.48 -1.49 1.51
N ARG A 38 -15.81 -1.56 1.63
CA ARG A 38 -16.53 -2.77 2.02
C ARG A 38 -17.26 -3.34 0.81
N SER A 39 -17.12 -4.65 0.58
CA SER A 39 -17.92 -5.39 -0.39
C SER A 39 -18.70 -6.49 0.32
N CYS A 40 -19.93 -6.77 -0.14
CA CYS A 40 -20.79 -7.79 0.46
C CYS A 40 -21.35 -8.74 -0.60
N GLU A 41 -21.46 -10.02 -0.25
CA GLU A 41 -22.12 -11.06 -1.04
C GLU A 41 -23.01 -11.89 -0.12
N ALA A 42 -24.29 -12.06 -0.47
CA ALA A 42 -25.28 -12.80 0.34
C ALA A 42 -25.31 -12.42 1.84
N GLY A 43 -25.09 -11.14 2.15
CA GLY A 43 -25.06 -10.60 3.52
C GLY A 43 -23.73 -10.78 4.26
N GLN A 44 -22.76 -11.50 3.68
CA GLN A 44 -21.38 -11.58 4.19
C GLN A 44 -20.57 -10.42 3.63
N CYS A 45 -19.94 -9.63 4.49
CA CYS A 45 -19.18 -8.47 4.05
C CYS A 45 -17.72 -8.57 4.46
N GLN A 46 -16.83 -8.13 3.58
CA GLN A 46 -15.40 -8.04 3.83
C GLN A 46 -14.93 -6.61 3.59
N VAL A 47 -13.92 -6.19 4.35
CA VAL A 47 -13.19 -4.95 4.11
C VAL A 47 -12.00 -5.24 3.21
N LEU A 48 -12.05 -4.67 2.02
CA LEU A 48 -11.02 -4.78 1.00
C LEU A 48 -10.06 -3.60 1.14
N VAL A 49 -8.77 -3.87 0.97
CA VAL A 49 -7.73 -2.86 0.85
C VAL A 49 -6.97 -3.09 -0.45
N TYR A 50 -7.03 -2.11 -1.34
CA TYR A 50 -6.11 -2.00 -2.47
C TYR A 50 -4.92 -1.16 -2.02
N ALA A 51 -3.90 -1.84 -1.50
CA ALA A 51 -2.67 -1.20 -1.07
C ALA A 51 -1.84 -0.82 -2.29
N ASP A 52 -1.37 0.42 -2.36
CA ASP A 52 -0.55 0.86 -3.48
C ASP A 52 0.75 0.05 -3.59
N SER A 53 1.45 0.19 -4.71
CA SER A 53 2.82 -0.31 -4.82
C SER A 53 3.71 0.49 -3.90
N LEU A 54 4.28 -0.16 -2.89
CA LEU A 54 5.16 0.45 -1.92
C LEU A 54 6.59 -0.08 -2.04
N SER A 55 7.08 -0.41 -3.24
CA SER A 55 8.47 -0.86 -3.39
C SER A 55 9.46 0.33 -3.30
N PRO A 56 10.58 0.19 -2.56
CA PRO A 56 11.57 1.27 -2.37
C PRO A 56 12.56 1.37 -3.55
N VAL A 57 12.02 1.46 -4.76
CA VAL A 57 12.79 1.62 -6.01
C VAL A 57 12.93 3.11 -6.36
N SER A 58 14.00 3.46 -7.07
CA SER A 58 14.25 4.81 -7.56
C SER A 58 15.24 4.78 -8.73
N SER A 59 15.56 5.93 -9.30
CA SER A 59 16.78 6.07 -10.11
C SER A 59 18.03 5.86 -9.27
N ASP A 60 19.16 5.59 -9.94
CA ASP A 60 20.46 5.36 -9.30
C ASP A 60 20.96 6.57 -8.50
N SER A 61 20.58 7.79 -8.89
CA SER A 61 21.00 9.03 -8.25
C SER A 61 20.17 9.41 -7.02
N TYR A 62 18.97 8.85 -6.87
CA TYR A 62 18.08 9.19 -5.75
C TYR A 62 18.39 8.34 -4.52
N ARG A 63 18.46 8.98 -3.35
CA ARG A 63 18.80 8.32 -2.09
C ARG A 63 17.75 8.62 -1.02
N PHE A 64 17.04 7.60 -0.54
CA PHE A 64 16.04 7.77 0.51
C PHE A 64 16.65 8.32 1.81
N SER A 65 17.90 7.95 2.12
CA SER A 65 18.63 8.42 3.29
C SER A 65 18.87 9.93 3.33
N GLU A 66 18.84 10.61 2.17
CA GLU A 66 19.06 12.05 2.05
C GLU A 66 17.75 12.86 2.17
N HIS A 67 16.60 12.18 2.18
CA HIS A 67 15.28 12.79 2.26
C HIS A 67 14.52 12.32 3.51
N LEU A 68 15.06 12.65 4.69
CA LEU A 68 14.57 12.13 5.98
C LEU A 68 13.08 12.40 6.23
N SER A 69 12.56 13.56 5.83
CA SER A 69 11.12 13.86 5.96
C SER A 69 10.26 12.90 5.14
N TYR A 70 10.69 12.60 3.92
CA TYR A 70 10.00 11.68 3.02
C TYR A 70 10.13 10.22 3.50
N LEU A 71 11.31 9.82 3.98
CA LEU A 71 11.54 8.51 4.57
C LEU A 71 10.65 8.28 5.82
N ASN A 72 10.50 9.30 6.66
CA ASN A 72 9.62 9.24 7.83
C ASN A 72 8.14 9.14 7.41
N ALA A 73 7.72 9.88 6.38
CA ALA A 73 6.38 9.77 5.82
C ALA A 73 6.11 8.38 5.23
N TYR A 74 7.11 7.77 4.59
CA TYR A 74 7.04 6.42 4.06
C TYR A 74 6.84 5.39 5.16
N ARG A 75 7.68 5.42 6.20
CA ARG A 75 7.52 4.55 7.39
C ARG A 75 6.18 4.75 8.07
N ALA A 76 5.70 5.99 8.19
CA ALA A 76 4.39 6.28 8.74
C ALA A 76 3.24 5.72 7.88
N GLY A 77 3.37 5.78 6.56
CA GLY A 77 2.44 5.18 5.61
C GLY A 77 2.35 3.66 5.76
N LEU A 78 3.49 2.97 5.88
CA LEU A 78 3.56 1.53 6.13
C LEU A 78 2.91 1.14 7.46
N ASN A 79 3.23 1.88 8.53
CA ASN A 79 2.62 1.68 9.84
C ASN A 79 1.11 1.92 9.84
N LYS A 80 0.62 2.86 9.03
CA LYS A 80 -0.80 3.12 8.86
C LYS A 80 -1.48 1.97 8.12
N LEU A 81 -0.88 1.49 7.03
CA LEU A 81 -1.38 0.37 6.24
C LEU A 81 -1.52 -0.91 7.07
N ALA A 82 -0.50 -1.22 7.88
CA ALA A 82 -0.52 -2.39 8.78
C ALA A 82 -1.64 -2.37 9.83
N LYS A 83 -2.20 -1.19 10.14
CA LYS A 83 -3.24 -1.00 11.16
C LYS A 83 -4.65 -0.91 10.59
N LEU A 84 -4.82 -0.98 9.26
CA LEU A 84 -6.14 -0.96 8.64
C LEU A 84 -6.91 -2.24 8.97
N ASP A 85 -8.22 -2.12 9.14
CA ASP A 85 -9.11 -3.28 8.97
C ASP A 85 -8.97 -3.77 7.52
N CYS A 86 -8.40 -4.97 7.36
CA CYS A 86 -7.98 -5.49 6.07
C CYS A 86 -8.25 -6.98 6.05
N GLN A 87 -9.39 -7.36 5.48
CA GLN A 87 -9.81 -8.75 5.35
C GLN A 87 -9.42 -9.32 3.99
N VAL A 88 -9.24 -8.47 2.99
CA VAL A 88 -8.75 -8.83 1.66
C VAL A 88 -7.74 -7.80 1.21
N LEU A 89 -6.48 -8.21 1.03
CA LEU A 89 -5.45 -7.38 0.41
C LEU A 89 -5.42 -7.58 -1.11
N LEU A 90 -5.34 -6.48 -1.83
CA LEU A 90 -5.05 -6.38 -3.26
C LEU A 90 -3.90 -5.40 -3.49
N THR A 91 -3.14 -5.58 -4.57
CA THR A 91 -2.00 -4.72 -4.93
C THR A 91 -1.97 -4.45 -6.43
N PRO A 92 -1.50 -3.27 -6.89
CA PRO A 92 -1.41 -2.96 -8.33
C PRO A 92 -0.63 -3.97 -9.15
N HIS A 93 0.49 -4.47 -8.59
CA HIS A 93 1.16 -5.66 -9.10
C HIS A 93 0.64 -6.89 -8.34
N PRO A 94 -0.14 -7.79 -8.98
CA PRO A 94 -0.76 -8.94 -8.32
C PRO A 94 0.23 -9.88 -7.60
N SER A 95 1.47 -9.95 -8.09
CA SER A 95 2.53 -10.76 -7.46
C SER A 95 2.93 -10.25 -6.08
N ALA A 96 2.78 -8.95 -5.81
CA ALA A 96 3.19 -8.35 -4.53
C ALA A 96 2.33 -8.80 -3.33
N SER A 97 1.13 -9.32 -3.59
CA SER A 97 0.22 -9.89 -2.60
C SER A 97 -0.11 -11.36 -2.88
N ASN A 98 0.68 -12.07 -3.69
CA ASN A 98 0.41 -13.46 -4.09
C ASN A 98 -1.01 -13.69 -4.62
N MET A 99 -1.60 -12.68 -5.28
CA MET A 99 -3.04 -12.63 -5.58
C MET A 99 -3.49 -13.80 -6.46
N ARG A 100 -2.67 -14.20 -7.44
CA ARG A 100 -2.98 -15.36 -8.31
C ARG A 100 -3.07 -16.66 -7.51
N THR A 101 -2.12 -16.91 -6.62
CA THR A 101 -2.10 -18.12 -5.79
C THR A 101 -3.30 -18.15 -4.84
N ARG A 102 -3.60 -17.02 -4.19
CA ARG A 102 -4.78 -16.90 -3.30
C ARG A 102 -6.10 -17.08 -4.05
N LEU A 103 -6.24 -16.53 -5.26
CA LEU A 103 -7.42 -16.77 -6.12
C LEU A 103 -7.63 -18.24 -6.49
N GLN A 104 -6.57 -19.05 -6.47
CA GLN A 104 -6.61 -20.47 -6.80
C GLN A 104 -6.72 -21.37 -5.56
N SER A 105 -6.61 -20.83 -4.34
CA SER A 105 -6.77 -21.60 -3.10
C SER A 105 -8.25 -21.75 -2.73
N SER A 106 -8.55 -22.75 -1.89
CA SER A 106 -9.89 -22.94 -1.31
C SER A 106 -10.35 -21.78 -0.44
N ASP A 107 -9.39 -21.08 0.19
CA ASP A 107 -9.65 -19.99 1.12
C ASP A 107 -9.85 -18.64 0.39
N GLY A 108 -9.54 -18.61 -0.90
CA GLY A 108 -9.67 -17.43 -1.75
C GLY A 108 -8.75 -16.28 -1.33
N LEU A 109 -9.25 -15.05 -1.51
CA LEU A 109 -8.49 -13.83 -1.22
C LEU A 109 -8.55 -13.38 0.25
N SER A 110 -9.36 -14.05 1.07
CA SER A 110 -9.59 -13.68 2.47
C SER A 110 -8.31 -13.93 3.30
N ASP A 111 -7.75 -12.87 3.85
CA ASP A 111 -6.55 -12.88 4.68
C ASP A 111 -6.54 -11.65 5.61
N PRO A 112 -6.98 -11.80 6.88
CA PRO A 112 -6.95 -10.73 7.87
C PRO A 112 -5.55 -10.21 8.23
N GLN A 113 -4.49 -10.91 7.84
CA GLN A 113 -3.09 -10.52 8.07
C GLN A 113 -2.42 -9.99 6.81
N GLY A 114 -3.15 -9.87 5.69
CA GLY A 114 -2.57 -9.50 4.39
C GLY A 114 -1.89 -8.15 4.43
N CYS A 115 -2.56 -7.11 4.93
CA CYS A 115 -1.98 -5.76 5.00
C CYS A 115 -0.80 -5.65 5.98
N VAL A 116 -0.84 -6.36 7.11
CA VAL A 116 0.27 -6.42 8.08
C VAL A 116 1.49 -7.06 7.40
N SER A 117 1.31 -8.25 6.84
CA SER A 117 2.38 -9.02 6.19
C SER A 117 3.00 -8.25 5.02
N TYR A 118 2.17 -7.56 4.22
CA TYR A 118 2.66 -6.74 3.11
C TYR A 118 3.46 -5.52 3.59
N ALA A 119 2.96 -4.80 4.60
CA ALA A 119 3.67 -3.64 5.16
C ALA A 119 5.01 -4.05 5.80
N ASP A 120 5.06 -5.18 6.49
CA ASP A 120 6.29 -5.71 7.10
C ASP A 120 7.31 -6.13 6.03
N ALA A 121 6.86 -6.83 4.98
CA ALA A 121 7.71 -7.22 3.86
C ALA A 121 8.33 -5.99 3.17
N VAL A 122 7.52 -4.96 2.92
CA VAL A 122 8.00 -3.69 2.35
C VAL A 122 8.95 -2.97 3.29
N THR A 123 8.68 -2.96 4.60
CA THR A 123 9.59 -2.38 5.61
C THR A 123 10.95 -3.07 5.55
N GLY A 124 10.98 -4.41 5.46
CA GLY A 124 12.23 -5.16 5.28
C GLY A 124 12.99 -4.78 4.00
N LEU A 125 12.29 -4.59 2.87
CA LEU A 125 12.91 -4.14 1.62
C LEU A 125 13.45 -2.71 1.73
N LEU A 126 12.76 -1.82 2.44
CA LEU A 126 13.20 -0.45 2.67
C LEU A 126 14.50 -0.41 3.49
N GLU A 127 14.60 -1.21 4.56
CA GLU A 127 15.83 -1.28 5.36
C GLU A 127 17.01 -1.89 4.56
N GLN A 128 16.75 -2.89 3.71
CA GLN A 128 17.76 -3.40 2.78
C GLN A 128 18.23 -2.31 1.80
N ARG A 129 17.29 -1.52 1.28
CA ARG A 129 17.59 -0.38 0.40
C ARG A 129 18.47 0.66 1.09
N LEU A 130 18.13 1.06 2.33
CA LEU A 130 18.91 2.03 3.10
C LEU A 130 20.31 1.50 3.46
N THR A 131 20.44 0.19 3.70
CA THR A 131 21.75 -0.45 3.93
C THR A 131 22.63 -0.35 2.69
N LYS A 132 22.07 -0.60 1.49
CA LYS A 132 22.80 -0.46 0.21
C LYS A 132 23.24 0.98 -0.06
N GLU A 133 22.42 1.96 0.31
CA GLU A 133 22.80 3.37 0.19
C GLU A 133 24.03 3.69 1.05
N LYS A 134 24.07 3.22 2.30
CA LYS A 134 25.24 3.40 3.17
C LYS A 134 26.52 2.81 2.57
N THR A 135 26.49 1.54 2.16
CA THR A 135 27.68 0.86 1.62
C THR A 135 28.15 1.40 0.26
N SER A 136 27.26 2.06 -0.49
CA SER A 136 27.60 2.72 -1.76
C SER A 136 28.13 4.15 -1.57
N ALA A 137 27.96 4.74 -0.38
CA ALA A 137 28.60 6.03 -0.03
C ALA A 137 30.04 5.86 0.43
N ASP A 138 30.43 4.65 0.85
CA ASP A 138 31.78 4.31 1.34
C ASP A 138 32.75 3.91 0.21
N LYS A 139 32.36 4.09 -1.06
CA LYS A 139 33.20 3.87 -2.26
C LYS A 139 33.35 5.17 -3.04
#